data_AF-A0ABD5Y888-F1
#
_entry.id   AF-A0ABD5Y888-F1
#
_cell.length_a   1.000
_cell.length_b   1.000
_cell.length_c   1.000
_cell.angle_alpha   90.00
_cell.angle_beta   90.00
_cell.angle_gamma   90.00
#
_symmetry.space_group_name_H-M   'P 1'
#
loop_
_entity.id
_entity.type
_entity.pdbx_description
1 polymer ?
#
loop_
_entity_poly.entity_id
_entity_poly.type
_entity_poly.pdbx_seq_one_letter_code
_entity_poly.pdbx_strand_id
1 'polypeptide(L)'
;MPETIEQGPRAGSHWPAEDETFADPTSGARVRRLTSYPEVGDYHLYFTEDGWYDDGRRLLFRSDRDGSRQLYSIDLESDLITQITDIEGFRGGTSIDHDAELVYFWVHDRLVSLDLRTLRVDGVHYEVPDGWNGGSLDVNADGSRLYVAIGEDVEVPERDDKLTGTFEAAPDTRILSAPTDGGEPERLREVDVWASSHVNASPTRPELFTYCEEGPWDAVENRIWSVNAETGETWKVREVPEAGGVGHEYWMRDGERIGYHGSLKDPQGRERVDDPDPFIGSSRYDDTDRRETALPDEVYALTHTHANSPELLVCDGTFEEVPHSLLYRWDDEAGEYEGPRILATHDWDHRGPHPHTRFSPDGSHVLFDSARYDGSSNLYLAEVPDFEELPEYESDRV
;
A
#
# COMPACT_ATOMS: atom_id res chain seq x y z
N MET A 1 11.55 -14.26 -24.80
CA MET A 1 10.43 -14.54 -23.88
C MET A 1 9.36 -15.31 -24.65
N PRO A 2 8.56 -16.18 -24.00
CA PRO A 2 7.46 -16.87 -24.70
C PRO A 2 6.45 -15.87 -25.27
N GLU A 3 5.79 -16.24 -26.38
CA GLU A 3 4.78 -15.38 -27.03
C GLU A 3 3.50 -15.28 -26.19
N THR A 4 3.19 -16.31 -25.41
CA THR A 4 2.06 -16.37 -24.48
C THR A 4 2.55 -16.61 -23.06
N ILE A 5 1.91 -15.94 -22.09
CA ILE A 5 2.11 -16.22 -20.67
C ILE A 5 1.06 -17.24 -20.26
N GLU A 6 1.51 -18.41 -19.83
CA GLU A 6 0.66 -19.51 -19.44
C GLU A 6 0.81 -19.80 -17.94
N GLN A 7 -0.29 -20.20 -17.33
CA GLN A 7 -0.28 -20.68 -15.94
C GLN A 7 0.41 -22.04 -15.85
N GLY A 8 1.17 -22.23 -14.78
CA GLY A 8 1.67 -23.51 -14.35
C GLY A 8 0.57 -24.40 -13.74
N PRO A 9 0.90 -25.67 -13.47
CA PRO A 9 -0.07 -26.67 -13.01
C PRO A 9 -0.62 -26.44 -11.60
N ARG A 10 -0.05 -25.52 -10.81
CA ARG A 10 -0.51 -25.22 -9.44
C ARG A 10 -1.53 -24.09 -9.37
N ALA A 11 -1.75 -23.35 -10.45
CA ALA A 11 -2.83 -22.37 -10.51
C ALA A 11 -4.18 -23.06 -10.23
N GLY A 12 -4.95 -22.49 -9.29
CA GLY A 12 -6.22 -23.05 -8.81
C GLY A 12 -6.08 -24.18 -7.80
N SER A 13 -4.86 -24.54 -7.39
CA SER A 13 -4.67 -25.52 -6.32
C SER A 13 -5.12 -24.93 -4.97
N HIS A 14 -5.65 -25.81 -4.11
CA HIS A 14 -6.15 -25.43 -2.80
C HIS A 14 -5.19 -25.85 -1.69
N TRP A 15 -5.12 -25.01 -0.66
CA TRP A 15 -4.38 -25.23 0.56
C TRP A 15 -5.35 -25.28 1.74
N PRO A 16 -5.04 -26.07 2.79
CA PRO A 16 -5.89 -26.13 3.97
C PRO A 16 -6.05 -24.76 4.64
N ALA A 17 -7.16 -24.58 5.36
CA ALA A 17 -7.33 -23.44 6.25
C ALA A 17 -6.27 -23.42 7.35
N GLU A 18 -5.77 -22.23 7.67
CA GLU A 18 -4.69 -21.95 8.63
C GLU A 18 -5.19 -21.17 9.87
N ASP A 19 -6.52 -20.97 9.98
CA ASP A 19 -7.22 -20.08 10.90
C ASP A 19 -6.93 -20.30 12.41
N GLU A 20 -6.62 -19.20 13.10
CA GLU A 20 -6.60 -19.11 14.55
C GLU A 20 -7.19 -17.78 15.01
N THR A 21 -8.17 -17.81 15.93
CA THR A 21 -8.75 -16.61 16.55
C THR A 21 -8.32 -16.47 18.01
N PHE A 22 -7.91 -15.27 18.41
CA PHE A 22 -7.54 -14.93 19.78
C PHE A 22 -7.97 -13.50 20.14
N ALA A 23 -7.85 -13.12 21.41
CA ALA A 23 -8.00 -11.74 21.84
C ALA A 23 -6.61 -11.09 21.89
N ASP A 24 -6.48 -9.89 21.33
CA ASP A 24 -5.25 -9.11 21.41
C ASP A 24 -4.85 -8.95 22.88
N PRO A 25 -3.57 -9.21 23.25
CA PRO A 25 -3.14 -9.16 24.63
C PRO A 25 -3.21 -7.77 25.27
N THR A 26 -3.24 -6.70 24.47
CA THR A 26 -3.20 -5.31 24.94
C THR A 26 -4.58 -4.69 24.93
N SER A 27 -5.30 -4.77 23.81
CA SER A 27 -6.62 -4.15 23.64
C SER A 27 -7.79 -5.07 24.01
N GLY A 28 -7.59 -6.39 23.97
CA GLY A 28 -8.67 -7.36 24.04
C GLY A 28 -9.51 -7.48 22.77
N ALA A 29 -9.22 -6.71 21.72
CA ALA A 29 -9.89 -6.82 20.42
C ALA A 29 -9.74 -8.23 19.85
N ARG A 30 -10.76 -8.70 19.12
CA ARG A 30 -10.73 -10.03 18.52
C ARG A 30 -9.84 -10.01 17.27
N VAL A 31 -8.83 -10.88 17.22
CA VAL A 31 -7.89 -11.00 16.10
C VAL A 31 -7.97 -12.40 15.51
N ARG A 32 -8.05 -12.48 14.19
CA ARG A 32 -8.00 -13.71 13.41
C ARG A 32 -6.69 -13.76 12.61
N ARG A 33 -5.84 -14.77 12.83
CA ARG A 33 -4.69 -15.06 11.97
C ARG A 33 -5.17 -15.85 10.76
N LEU A 34 -4.96 -15.33 9.56
CA LEU A 34 -5.44 -15.91 8.30
C LEU A 34 -4.45 -16.90 7.69
N THR A 35 -3.15 -16.76 7.99
CA THR A 35 -2.11 -17.64 7.48
C THR A 35 -1.12 -18.07 8.56
N SER A 36 -0.52 -19.25 8.39
CA SER A 36 0.41 -19.90 9.31
C SER A 36 1.31 -20.90 8.60
N TYR A 37 1.56 -20.74 7.30
CA TYR A 37 2.39 -21.67 6.54
C TYR A 37 3.85 -21.59 7.05
N PRO A 38 4.46 -22.71 7.49
CA PRO A 38 5.73 -22.64 8.23
C PRO A 38 6.88 -22.05 7.43
N GLU A 39 7.66 -21.18 8.07
CA GLU A 39 8.93 -20.65 7.55
C GLU A 39 8.81 -19.90 6.20
N VAL A 40 7.61 -19.47 5.83
CA VAL A 40 7.31 -18.73 4.59
C VAL A 40 6.63 -17.43 4.94
N GLY A 41 7.11 -16.33 4.36
CA GLY A 41 6.42 -15.05 4.51
C GLY A 41 5.20 -14.96 3.60
N ASP A 42 4.04 -14.81 4.22
CA ASP A 42 2.80 -14.36 3.60
C ASP A 42 2.62 -12.87 3.87
N TYR A 43 2.33 -12.11 2.82
CA TYR A 43 2.23 -10.66 2.90
C TYR A 43 0.99 -10.22 2.14
N HIS A 44 0.18 -9.36 2.75
CA HIS A 44 -0.89 -8.75 1.98
C HIS A 44 -0.31 -7.82 0.89
N LEU A 45 -1.18 -7.31 0.02
CA LEU A 45 -0.78 -6.32 -0.97
C LEU A 45 -0.36 -5.03 -0.26
N TYR A 46 0.43 -4.20 -0.93
CA TYR A 46 0.91 -2.95 -0.32
C TYR A 46 -0.28 -2.07 0.08
N PHE A 47 -0.15 -1.22 1.12
CA PHE A 47 -1.31 -0.54 1.73
C PHE A 47 -2.08 0.41 0.80
N THR A 48 -1.55 0.73 -0.38
CA THR A 48 -2.27 1.48 -1.43
C THR A 48 -3.24 0.62 -2.24
N GLU A 49 -3.14 -0.71 -2.22
CA GLU A 49 -3.97 -1.67 -2.96
C GLU A 49 -4.63 -2.67 -1.99
N ASP A 50 -5.97 -2.72 -1.98
CA ASP A 50 -6.73 -3.39 -0.92
C ASP A 50 -6.68 -4.90 -0.94
N GLY A 51 -6.52 -5.51 -2.11
CA GLY A 51 -6.48 -6.96 -2.20
C GLY A 51 -7.84 -7.64 -2.02
N TRP A 52 -8.87 -6.94 -1.54
CA TRP A 52 -10.20 -7.48 -1.37
C TRP A 52 -10.94 -7.51 -2.70
N TYR A 53 -11.67 -8.60 -2.92
CA TYR A 53 -12.52 -8.76 -4.08
C TYR A 53 -13.70 -9.68 -3.73
N ASP A 54 -14.60 -9.93 -4.69
CA ASP A 54 -15.81 -10.73 -4.46
C ASP A 54 -16.64 -10.09 -3.32
N ASP A 55 -16.90 -8.79 -3.44
CA ASP A 55 -17.61 -7.96 -2.44
C ASP A 55 -16.99 -8.03 -1.02
N GLY A 56 -15.66 -8.12 -0.94
CA GLY A 56 -14.93 -8.19 0.33
C GLY A 56 -14.90 -9.59 0.96
N ARG A 57 -15.46 -10.60 0.29
CA ARG A 57 -15.40 -11.99 0.76
C ARG A 57 -14.00 -12.59 0.64
N ARG A 58 -13.25 -12.20 -0.38
CA ARG A 58 -11.94 -12.79 -0.69
C ARG A 58 -10.85 -11.75 -0.56
N LEU A 59 -9.65 -12.20 -0.17
CA LEU A 59 -8.47 -11.35 -0.02
C LEU A 59 -7.30 -11.97 -0.79
N LEU A 60 -6.69 -11.18 -1.69
CA LEU A 60 -5.43 -11.50 -2.35
C LEU A 60 -4.24 -11.21 -1.45
N PHE A 61 -3.25 -12.09 -1.52
CA PHE A 61 -1.99 -11.95 -0.83
C PHE A 61 -0.85 -12.60 -1.60
N ARG A 62 0.39 -12.30 -1.21
CA ARG A 62 1.61 -12.80 -1.84
C ARG A 62 2.27 -13.82 -0.93
N SER A 63 2.59 -14.99 -1.47
CA SER A 63 3.25 -16.08 -0.72
C SER A 63 4.34 -16.74 -1.54
N ASP A 64 5.36 -17.25 -0.84
CA ASP A 64 6.44 -18.07 -1.40
C ASP A 64 6.23 -19.58 -1.13
N ARG A 65 5.03 -20.01 -0.68
CA ARG A 65 4.76 -21.37 -0.16
C ARG A 65 4.99 -22.51 -1.16
N ASP A 66 5.03 -22.21 -2.44
CA ASP A 66 5.30 -23.16 -3.52
C ASP A 66 6.74 -23.09 -4.06
N GLY A 67 7.61 -22.31 -3.42
CA GLY A 67 9.01 -22.12 -3.75
C GLY A 67 9.32 -20.86 -4.58
N SER A 68 8.31 -20.06 -4.95
CA SER A 68 8.50 -18.77 -5.62
C SER A 68 7.39 -17.79 -5.25
N ARG A 69 7.63 -16.48 -5.38
CA ARG A 69 6.59 -15.50 -5.05
C ARG A 69 5.45 -15.56 -6.05
N GLN A 70 4.24 -15.79 -5.56
CA GLN A 70 3.03 -15.86 -6.35
C GLN A 70 1.86 -15.18 -5.62
N LEU A 71 0.77 -14.92 -6.34
CA LEU A 71 -0.50 -14.49 -5.77
C LEU A 71 -1.32 -15.69 -5.29
N TYR A 72 -1.92 -15.53 -4.12
CA TYR A 72 -2.86 -16.44 -3.50
C TYR A 72 -4.10 -15.65 -3.08
N SER A 73 -5.20 -16.36 -2.89
CA SER A 73 -6.44 -15.83 -2.35
C SER A 73 -6.87 -16.64 -1.15
N ILE A 74 -7.42 -15.99 -0.13
CA ILE A 74 -8.18 -16.64 0.93
C ILE A 74 -9.67 -16.25 0.82
N ASP A 75 -10.55 -17.23 0.89
CA ASP A 75 -11.99 -17.03 1.11
C ASP A 75 -12.23 -16.82 2.61
N LEU A 76 -12.62 -15.61 3.02
CA LEU A 76 -12.74 -15.24 4.44
C LEU A 76 -13.93 -15.90 5.15
N GLU A 77 -14.85 -16.52 4.41
CA GLU A 77 -15.98 -17.30 4.95
C GLU A 77 -15.57 -18.76 5.25
N SER A 78 -14.79 -19.38 4.36
CA SER A 78 -14.43 -20.80 4.46
C SER A 78 -12.98 -21.08 4.87
N ASP A 79 -12.17 -20.03 4.97
CA ASP A 79 -10.72 -20.02 5.19
C ASP A 79 -9.93 -20.85 4.15
N LEU A 80 -10.54 -21.10 2.98
CA LEU A 80 -9.90 -21.88 1.92
C LEU A 80 -8.90 -20.99 1.19
N ILE A 81 -7.64 -21.41 1.17
CA ILE A 81 -6.59 -20.73 0.42
C ILE A 81 -6.48 -21.35 -0.98
N THR A 82 -6.45 -20.52 -2.01
CA THR A 82 -6.30 -20.92 -3.41
C THR A 82 -5.11 -20.20 -4.03
N GLN A 83 -4.25 -20.94 -4.73
CA GLN A 83 -3.15 -20.35 -5.50
C GLN A 83 -3.71 -19.71 -6.78
N ILE A 84 -3.49 -18.40 -6.96
CA ILE A 84 -4.03 -17.62 -8.08
C ILE A 84 -3.06 -17.61 -9.26
N THR A 85 -1.76 -17.49 -8.99
CA THR A 85 -0.72 -17.55 -10.04
C THR A 85 0.26 -18.69 -9.79
N ASP A 86 0.69 -19.32 -10.88
CA ASP A 86 1.85 -20.22 -10.94
C ASP A 86 2.64 -19.86 -12.18
N ILE A 87 3.16 -18.62 -12.22
CA ILE A 87 3.72 -18.01 -13.43
C ILE A 87 5.22 -17.82 -13.27
N GLU A 88 5.99 -18.36 -14.20
CA GLU A 88 7.42 -18.09 -14.30
C GLU A 88 7.66 -16.61 -14.65
N GLY A 89 8.55 -15.95 -13.90
CA GLY A 89 8.84 -14.54 -14.12
C GLY A 89 7.82 -13.57 -13.53
N PHE A 90 6.87 -14.01 -12.71
CA PHE A 90 6.01 -13.12 -11.92
C PHE A 90 6.86 -12.14 -11.09
N ARG A 91 6.58 -10.83 -11.19
CA ARG A 91 7.31 -9.78 -10.45
C ARG A 91 6.43 -9.01 -9.46
N GLY A 92 5.12 -9.20 -9.47
CA GLY A 92 4.18 -8.41 -8.66
C GLY A 92 3.81 -7.08 -9.32
N GLY A 93 3.66 -6.01 -8.53
CA GLY A 93 3.04 -4.76 -8.98
C GLY A 93 1.57 -4.98 -9.26
N THR A 94 0.82 -5.29 -8.20
CA THR A 94 -0.56 -5.80 -8.31
C THR A 94 -1.54 -4.64 -8.21
N SER A 95 -2.49 -4.58 -9.13
CA SER A 95 -3.64 -3.67 -9.09
C SER A 95 -4.92 -4.44 -9.43
N ILE A 96 -6.02 -4.15 -8.74
CA ILE A 96 -7.29 -4.86 -8.90
C ILE A 96 -8.34 -3.97 -9.55
N ASP A 97 -8.96 -4.48 -10.61
CA ASP A 97 -10.24 -3.97 -11.10
C ASP A 97 -11.35 -4.74 -10.38
N HIS A 98 -11.93 -4.10 -9.36
CA HIS A 98 -12.94 -4.71 -8.50
C HIS A 98 -14.26 -4.99 -9.24
N ASP A 99 -14.61 -4.17 -10.24
CA ASP A 99 -15.85 -4.32 -11.02
C ASP A 99 -15.73 -5.46 -12.03
N ALA A 100 -14.57 -5.57 -12.70
CA ALA A 100 -14.30 -6.63 -13.67
C ALA A 100 -13.85 -7.96 -13.02
N GLU A 101 -13.40 -7.92 -11.76
CA GLU A 101 -12.64 -8.98 -11.08
C GLU A 101 -11.40 -9.42 -11.88
N LEU A 102 -10.66 -8.42 -12.37
CA LEU A 102 -9.35 -8.60 -13.00
C LEU A 102 -8.25 -8.17 -12.04
N VAL A 103 -7.10 -8.82 -12.15
CA VAL A 103 -5.88 -8.38 -11.48
C VAL A 103 -4.79 -8.14 -12.51
N TYR A 104 -4.13 -6.99 -12.42
CA TYR A 104 -3.01 -6.60 -13.28
C TYR A 104 -1.70 -6.80 -12.54
N PHE A 105 -0.66 -7.26 -13.24
CA PHE A 105 0.68 -7.44 -12.67
C PHE A 105 1.76 -7.60 -13.73
N TRP A 106 3.02 -7.44 -13.31
CA TRP A 106 4.18 -7.65 -14.15
C TRP A 106 4.60 -9.12 -14.21
N VAL A 107 4.85 -9.58 -15.44
CA VAL A 107 5.55 -10.84 -15.74
C VAL A 107 6.76 -10.49 -16.61
N HIS A 108 7.95 -10.68 -16.07
CA HIS A 108 9.18 -10.12 -16.63
C HIS A 108 9.02 -8.61 -16.88
N ASP A 109 9.01 -8.20 -18.16
CA ASP A 109 8.89 -6.81 -18.59
C ASP A 109 7.53 -6.53 -19.25
N ARG A 110 6.53 -7.40 -19.03
CA ARG A 110 5.18 -7.28 -19.60
C ARG A 110 4.14 -7.10 -18.51
N LEU A 111 3.29 -6.10 -18.70
CA LEU A 111 2.09 -5.90 -17.89
C LEU A 111 0.95 -6.72 -18.48
N VAL A 112 0.40 -7.62 -17.69
CA VAL A 112 -0.70 -8.51 -18.09
C VAL A 112 -1.88 -8.39 -17.13
N SER A 113 -3.01 -8.97 -17.53
CA SER A 113 -4.16 -9.17 -16.65
C SER A 113 -4.43 -10.65 -16.41
N LEU A 114 -5.09 -10.96 -15.30
CA LEU A 114 -5.64 -12.27 -14.99
C LEU A 114 -7.08 -12.11 -14.53
N ASP A 115 -7.97 -12.96 -15.06
CA ASP A 115 -9.34 -13.06 -14.60
C ASP A 115 -9.40 -13.91 -13.32
N LEU A 116 -9.84 -13.32 -12.20
CA LEU A 116 -9.80 -13.97 -10.88
C LEU A 116 -10.79 -15.14 -10.75
N ARG A 117 -11.79 -15.23 -11.64
CA ARG A 117 -12.81 -16.28 -11.63
C ARG A 117 -12.35 -17.52 -12.39
N THR A 118 -11.64 -17.31 -13.49
CA THR A 118 -11.20 -18.36 -14.42
C THR A 118 -9.72 -18.69 -14.33
N LEU A 119 -8.95 -17.84 -13.65
CA LEU A 119 -7.48 -17.89 -13.53
C LEU A 119 -6.74 -17.80 -14.87
N ARG A 120 -7.44 -17.38 -15.92
CA ARG A 120 -6.85 -17.18 -17.25
C ARG A 120 -6.06 -15.87 -17.24
N VAL A 121 -4.78 -15.97 -17.60
CA VAL A 121 -3.96 -14.81 -17.96
C VAL A 121 -4.35 -14.37 -19.36
N ASP A 122 -4.60 -13.08 -19.53
CA ASP A 122 -4.93 -12.47 -20.81
C ASP A 122 -4.29 -11.09 -20.94
N GLY A 123 -4.11 -10.65 -22.18
CA GLY A 123 -3.61 -9.33 -22.52
C GLY A 123 -2.12 -9.15 -22.23
N VAL A 124 -1.42 -8.53 -23.17
CA VAL A 124 -0.22 -7.75 -22.85
C VAL A 124 -0.63 -6.31 -23.06
N HIS A 125 -0.77 -5.59 -21.95
CA HIS A 125 -1.23 -4.19 -21.93
C HIS A 125 -0.08 -3.23 -22.15
N TYR A 126 1.13 -3.64 -21.76
CA TYR A 126 2.34 -2.86 -21.97
C TYR A 126 3.57 -3.78 -21.92
N GLU A 127 4.59 -3.47 -22.72
CA GLU A 127 5.91 -4.11 -22.67
C GLU A 127 6.97 -3.01 -22.45
N VAL A 128 7.76 -3.16 -21.38
CA VAL A 128 8.78 -2.19 -21.02
C VAL A 128 9.89 -2.22 -22.08
N PRO A 129 10.28 -1.06 -22.63
CA PRO A 129 11.35 -1.00 -23.64
C PRO A 129 12.72 -1.29 -23.03
N ASP A 130 13.66 -1.74 -23.87
CA ASP A 130 15.06 -1.94 -23.47
C ASP A 130 15.65 -0.67 -22.81
N GLY A 131 16.37 -0.85 -21.71
CA GLY A 131 16.95 0.25 -20.92
C GLY A 131 15.97 0.92 -19.96
N TRP A 132 14.79 0.34 -19.75
CA TRP A 132 13.80 0.78 -18.77
C TRP A 132 13.37 -0.39 -17.88
N ASN A 133 12.84 -0.05 -16.71
CA ASN A 133 12.27 -0.98 -15.75
C ASN A 133 10.79 -0.64 -15.49
N GLY A 134 9.96 -1.67 -15.37
CA GLY A 134 8.57 -1.53 -14.91
C GLY A 134 8.49 -1.12 -13.44
N GLY A 135 7.62 -0.16 -13.14
CA GLY A 135 7.39 0.36 -11.80
C GLY A 135 6.00 0.03 -11.26
N SER A 136 5.50 0.90 -10.40
CA SER A 136 4.11 0.92 -9.93
C SER A 136 3.13 1.06 -11.08
N LEU A 137 1.94 0.53 -10.86
CA LEU A 137 0.82 0.65 -11.77
C LEU A 137 -0.48 0.64 -10.98
N ASP A 138 -1.50 1.24 -11.56
CA ASP A 138 -2.86 1.14 -11.05
C ASP A 138 -3.89 1.26 -12.17
N VAL A 139 -5.02 0.55 -12.02
CA VAL A 139 -6.15 0.65 -12.95
C VAL A 139 -7.04 1.81 -12.53
N ASN A 140 -7.52 2.60 -13.50
CA ASN A 140 -8.39 3.73 -13.20
C ASN A 140 -9.81 3.27 -12.83
N ALA A 141 -10.58 4.17 -12.20
CA ALA A 141 -11.89 3.87 -11.62
C ALA A 141 -12.92 3.18 -12.53
N ASP A 142 -12.80 3.32 -13.86
CA ASP A 142 -13.74 2.74 -14.82
C ASP A 142 -13.16 1.55 -15.61
N GLY A 143 -11.96 1.08 -15.23
CA GLY A 143 -11.30 -0.08 -15.83
C GLY A 143 -10.79 0.16 -17.26
N SER A 144 -10.89 1.38 -17.80
CA SER A 144 -10.56 1.65 -19.21
C SER A 144 -9.07 1.83 -19.47
N ARG A 145 -8.29 2.21 -18.44
CA ARG A 145 -6.87 2.57 -18.57
C ARG A 145 -6.07 2.11 -17.36
N LEU A 146 -4.82 1.72 -17.62
CA LEU A 146 -3.78 1.51 -16.61
C LEU A 146 -2.87 2.74 -16.57
N TYR A 147 -2.68 3.33 -15.39
CA TYR A 147 -1.61 4.27 -15.14
C TYR A 147 -0.36 3.49 -14.77
N VAL A 148 0.70 3.62 -15.58
CA VAL A 148 1.89 2.76 -15.50
C VAL A 148 3.14 3.62 -15.38
N ALA A 149 3.91 3.43 -14.33
CA ALA A 149 5.21 4.06 -14.17
C ALA A 149 6.32 3.17 -14.73
N ILE A 150 7.29 3.78 -15.40
CA ILE A 150 8.56 3.15 -15.78
C ILE A 150 9.71 4.07 -15.42
N GLY A 151 10.84 3.49 -15.00
CA GLY A 151 12.08 4.24 -14.73
C GLY A 151 13.21 3.77 -15.63
N GLU A 152 14.11 4.66 -16.01
CA GLU A 152 15.33 4.31 -16.73
C GLU A 152 16.16 3.30 -15.93
N ASP A 153 16.74 2.33 -16.64
CA ASP A 153 17.69 1.38 -16.07
C ASP A 153 19.07 2.04 -15.93
N VAL A 154 19.33 2.59 -14.74
CA VAL A 154 20.56 3.31 -14.43
C VAL A 154 21.41 2.56 -13.40
N GLU A 155 22.72 2.79 -13.44
CA GLU A 155 23.62 2.31 -12.39
C GLU A 155 23.34 3.10 -11.10
N VAL A 156 22.85 2.40 -10.08
CA VAL A 156 22.56 2.99 -8.77
C VAL A 156 23.84 3.03 -7.94
N PRO A 157 24.30 4.22 -7.48
CA PRO A 157 25.44 4.33 -6.58
C PRO A 157 25.26 3.52 -5.30
N GLU A 158 26.33 2.85 -4.87
CA GLU A 158 26.34 2.14 -3.57
C GLU A 158 26.25 3.15 -2.42
N ARG A 159 25.23 2.98 -1.57
CA ARG A 159 24.98 3.76 -0.36
C ARG A 159 24.54 2.84 0.78
N ASP A 160 24.48 3.38 1.99
CA ASP A 160 24.01 2.64 3.17
C ASP A 160 22.55 2.18 3.02
N ASP A 161 21.77 2.88 2.19
CA ASP A 161 20.43 2.51 1.83
C ASP A 161 20.12 2.73 0.33
N LYS A 162 19.17 1.93 -0.17
CA LYS A 162 18.75 1.97 -1.58
C LYS A 162 18.05 3.28 -1.97
N LEU A 163 17.28 3.88 -1.06
CA LEU A 163 16.50 5.09 -1.34
C LEU A 163 17.44 6.24 -1.71
N THR A 164 18.48 6.48 -0.91
CA THR A 164 19.51 7.49 -1.17
C THR A 164 20.24 7.23 -2.48
N GLY A 165 20.68 5.98 -2.72
CA GLY A 165 21.37 5.64 -3.96
C GLY A 165 20.50 5.86 -5.21
N THR A 166 19.24 5.41 -5.19
CA THR A 166 18.33 5.58 -6.33
C THR A 166 17.95 7.03 -6.55
N PHE A 167 17.73 7.81 -5.49
CA PHE A 167 17.50 9.25 -5.58
C PHE A 167 18.66 9.97 -6.27
N GLU A 168 19.90 9.70 -5.87
CA GLU A 168 21.08 10.34 -6.47
C GLU A 168 21.37 9.90 -7.89
N ALA A 169 20.97 8.67 -8.26
CA ALA A 169 21.03 8.21 -9.64
C ALA A 169 20.08 9.00 -10.55
N ALA A 170 19.01 9.56 -9.99
CA ALA A 170 18.01 10.38 -10.67
C ALA A 170 17.55 9.79 -12.01
N PRO A 171 17.03 8.54 -12.03
CA PRO A 171 16.60 7.89 -13.26
C PRO A 171 15.47 8.69 -13.93
N ASP A 172 15.53 8.84 -15.25
CA ASP A 172 14.40 9.39 -16.01
C ASP A 172 13.17 8.51 -15.75
N THR A 173 12.07 9.11 -15.29
CA THR A 173 10.81 8.41 -15.02
C THR A 173 9.71 8.89 -15.95
N ARG A 174 8.90 7.95 -16.44
CA ARG A 174 7.70 8.24 -17.22
C ARG A 174 6.48 7.62 -16.58
N ILE A 175 5.37 8.35 -16.61
CA ILE A 175 4.05 7.82 -16.27
C ILE A 175 3.21 7.81 -17.54
N LEU A 176 2.67 6.63 -17.83
CA LEU A 176 1.94 6.33 -19.05
C LEU A 176 0.48 6.02 -18.71
N SER A 177 -0.40 6.18 -19.70
CA SER A 177 -1.75 5.66 -19.71
C SER A 177 -1.86 4.61 -20.81
N ALA A 178 -2.02 3.34 -20.44
CA ALA A 178 -2.20 2.23 -21.36
C ALA A 178 -3.68 1.82 -21.43
N PRO A 179 -4.33 1.77 -22.62
CA PRO A 179 -5.69 1.28 -22.75
C PRO A 179 -5.79 -0.21 -22.40
N THR A 180 -6.79 -0.61 -21.62
CA THR A 180 -7.00 -2.02 -21.22
C THR A 180 -7.62 -2.88 -22.32
N ASP A 181 -8.25 -2.26 -23.32
CA ASP A 181 -8.82 -2.91 -24.50
C ASP A 181 -7.82 -3.02 -25.68
N GLY A 182 -6.59 -2.56 -25.45
CA GLY A 182 -5.49 -2.56 -26.41
C GLY A 182 -5.37 -1.25 -27.19
N GLY A 183 -4.14 -0.92 -27.55
CA GLY A 183 -3.82 0.34 -28.21
C GLY A 183 -2.42 0.80 -27.85
N GLU A 184 -2.02 1.95 -28.37
CA GLU A 184 -0.74 2.55 -28.01
C GLU A 184 -0.88 3.31 -26.69
N PRO A 185 0.07 3.14 -25.74
CA PRO A 185 0.08 3.90 -24.50
C PRO A 185 0.39 5.39 -24.76
N GLU A 186 -0.23 6.26 -23.97
CA GLU A 186 -0.01 7.70 -24.01
C GLU A 186 0.89 8.12 -22.84
N ARG A 187 1.87 8.97 -23.08
CA ARG A 187 2.72 9.50 -22.00
C ARG A 187 2.05 10.69 -21.32
N LEU A 188 1.76 10.56 -20.04
CA LEU A 188 1.14 11.60 -19.21
C LEU A 188 2.19 12.50 -18.56
N ARG A 189 3.28 11.91 -18.05
CA ARG A 189 4.35 12.62 -17.34
C ARG A 189 5.73 12.11 -17.74
N GLU A 190 6.71 12.99 -17.66
CA GLU A 190 8.14 12.68 -17.76
C GLU A 190 8.86 13.60 -16.77
N VAL A 191 9.66 13.01 -15.89
CA VAL A 191 10.40 13.71 -14.83
C VAL A 191 11.80 13.12 -14.72
N ASP A 192 12.79 13.95 -14.42
CA ASP A 192 14.21 13.57 -14.31
C ASP A 192 14.57 13.21 -12.85
N VAL A 193 13.66 12.50 -12.18
CA VAL A 193 13.78 12.04 -10.78
C VAL A 193 13.14 10.66 -10.64
N TRP A 194 13.48 9.94 -9.57
CA TRP A 194 12.82 8.68 -9.27
C TRP A 194 11.35 8.92 -8.89
N ALA A 195 10.42 8.47 -9.74
CA ALA A 195 8.97 8.60 -9.47
C ALA A 195 8.18 7.35 -9.88
N SER A 196 8.86 6.20 -9.92
CA SER A 196 8.31 4.97 -10.50
C SER A 196 7.69 4.02 -9.48
N SER A 197 7.71 4.34 -8.18
CA SER A 197 7.34 3.43 -7.08
C SER A 197 5.90 3.57 -6.56
N HIS A 198 5.25 4.70 -6.82
CA HIS A 198 3.97 5.08 -6.23
C HIS A 198 3.17 5.81 -7.30
N VAL A 199 2.24 5.10 -7.94
CA VAL A 199 1.22 5.63 -8.85
C VAL A 199 -0.09 4.99 -8.41
N ASN A 200 -1.03 5.81 -7.94
CA ASN A 200 -2.29 5.34 -7.38
C ASN A 200 -3.44 6.07 -8.09
N ALA A 201 -4.32 5.32 -8.74
CA ALA A 201 -5.51 5.88 -9.38
C ALA A 201 -6.57 6.22 -8.33
N SER A 202 -7.36 7.27 -8.58
CA SER A 202 -8.55 7.49 -7.77
C SER A 202 -9.55 6.34 -8.01
N PRO A 203 -10.14 5.76 -6.95
CA PRO A 203 -11.11 4.67 -7.06
C PRO A 203 -12.47 5.12 -7.63
N THR A 204 -12.75 6.42 -7.75
CA THR A 204 -14.05 6.92 -8.25
C THR A 204 -13.94 7.97 -9.35
N ARG A 205 -12.74 8.52 -9.58
CA ARG A 205 -12.48 9.59 -10.56
C ARG A 205 -11.50 9.07 -11.61
N PRO A 206 -11.98 8.53 -12.74
CA PRO A 206 -11.13 7.83 -13.70
C PRO A 206 -10.04 8.72 -14.29
N GLU A 207 -10.20 10.05 -14.26
CA GLU A 207 -9.23 11.01 -14.76
C GLU A 207 -8.15 11.40 -13.73
N LEU A 208 -8.26 11.01 -12.47
CA LEU A 208 -7.34 11.42 -11.41
C LEU A 208 -6.43 10.27 -10.96
N PHE A 209 -5.17 10.61 -10.71
CA PHE A 209 -4.23 9.74 -10.02
C PHE A 209 -3.21 10.57 -9.23
N THR A 210 -2.55 9.93 -8.27
CA THR A 210 -1.40 10.50 -7.58
C THR A 210 -0.12 9.82 -8.04
N TYR A 211 1.00 10.54 -7.99
CA TYR A 211 2.32 9.93 -8.05
C TYR A 211 3.26 10.51 -6.98
N CYS A 212 4.28 9.74 -6.63
CA CYS A 212 5.31 10.15 -5.68
C CYS A 212 6.62 10.51 -6.40
N GLU A 213 7.22 11.66 -6.05
CA GLU A 213 8.65 11.89 -6.32
C GLU A 213 9.45 11.37 -5.11
N GLU A 214 10.18 10.27 -5.32
CA GLU A 214 10.87 9.53 -4.29
C GLU A 214 12.24 10.10 -3.95
N GLY A 215 12.61 9.94 -2.68
CA GLY A 215 13.91 10.30 -2.15
C GLY A 215 13.89 10.49 -0.64
N PRO A 216 15.04 10.80 -0.03
CA PRO A 216 15.07 11.35 1.33
C PRO A 216 14.13 12.56 1.41
N TRP A 217 13.27 12.66 2.43
CA TRP A 217 12.18 13.65 2.36
C TRP A 217 12.68 15.10 2.47
N ASP A 218 13.88 15.32 3.00
CA ASP A 218 14.56 16.62 3.04
C ASP A 218 15.22 17.00 1.71
N ALA A 219 15.36 16.04 0.80
CA ALA A 219 16.02 16.23 -0.48
C ALA A 219 15.05 16.37 -1.66
N VAL A 220 13.75 16.15 -1.43
CA VAL A 220 12.68 16.26 -2.43
C VAL A 220 11.84 17.51 -2.18
N GLU A 221 11.48 18.23 -3.24
CA GLU A 221 10.69 19.47 -3.10
C GLU A 221 9.28 19.19 -2.52
N ASN A 222 8.66 18.13 -3.01
CA ASN A 222 7.36 17.65 -2.58
C ASN A 222 7.20 16.21 -3.07
N ARG A 223 6.69 15.31 -2.23
CA ARG A 223 6.50 13.91 -2.61
C ARG A 223 5.16 13.67 -3.29
N ILE A 224 4.07 14.21 -2.75
CA ILE A 224 2.72 13.85 -3.18
C ILE A 224 2.23 14.79 -4.30
N TRP A 225 2.09 14.27 -5.50
CA TRP A 225 1.58 15.01 -6.65
C TRP A 225 0.26 14.41 -7.14
N SER A 226 -0.75 15.25 -7.31
CA SER A 226 -1.98 14.88 -8.01
C SER A 226 -1.91 15.29 -9.47
N VAL A 227 -2.47 14.46 -10.34
CA VAL A 227 -2.50 14.67 -11.79
C VAL A 227 -3.90 14.41 -12.31
N ASN A 228 -4.36 15.29 -13.20
CA ASN A 228 -5.51 15.03 -14.05
C ASN A 228 -5.02 14.51 -15.42
N ALA A 229 -5.26 13.23 -15.71
CA ALA A 229 -4.76 12.55 -16.90
C ALA A 229 -5.37 13.08 -18.21
N GLU A 230 -6.58 13.65 -18.18
CA GLU A 230 -7.24 14.20 -19.37
C GLU A 230 -6.66 15.56 -19.78
N THR A 231 -6.28 16.38 -18.81
CA THR A 231 -5.82 17.76 -19.02
C THR A 231 -4.29 17.89 -18.96
N GLY A 232 -3.62 16.95 -18.29
CA GLY A 232 -2.20 17.01 -17.95
C GLY A 232 -1.87 17.97 -16.81
N GLU A 233 -2.88 18.58 -16.15
CA GLU A 233 -2.65 19.44 -14.99
C GLU A 233 -2.04 18.62 -13.84
N THR A 234 -1.08 19.22 -13.14
CA THR A 234 -0.35 18.59 -12.04
C THR A 234 -0.16 19.61 -10.93
N TRP A 235 -0.42 19.21 -9.69
CA TRP A 235 -0.29 20.09 -8.52
C TRP A 235 0.16 19.29 -7.29
N LYS A 236 0.75 20.00 -6.34
CA LYS A 236 1.19 19.42 -5.07
C LYS A 236 -0.01 19.17 -4.17
N VAL A 237 0.04 18.10 -3.40
CA VAL A 237 -0.86 17.86 -2.28
C VAL A 237 -0.04 17.84 -1.01
N ARG A 238 -0.49 18.62 -0.03
CA ARG A 238 0.09 18.78 1.28
C ARG A 238 1.57 19.19 1.29
N GLU A 239 1.84 20.46 0.99
CA GLU A 239 3.19 21.00 1.19
C GLU A 239 3.57 21.06 2.69
N VAL A 240 4.82 20.75 3.01
CA VAL A 240 5.42 20.81 4.35
C VAL A 240 6.53 21.89 4.41
N PRO A 241 6.91 22.38 5.61
CA PRO A 241 8.12 23.18 5.76
C PRO A 241 9.39 22.43 5.32
N GLU A 242 10.49 23.15 5.04
CA GLU A 242 11.79 22.57 4.64
C GLU A 242 12.35 21.53 5.63
N ALA A 243 12.02 21.65 6.92
CA ALA A 243 12.43 20.71 7.96
C ALA A 243 11.48 19.50 8.11
N GLY A 244 10.39 19.46 7.37
CA GLY A 244 9.40 18.40 7.43
C GLY A 244 9.42 17.53 6.18
N GLY A 245 8.59 16.50 6.20
CA GLY A 245 8.35 15.64 5.05
C GLY A 245 6.97 14.99 5.14
N VAL A 246 6.46 14.54 4.00
CA VAL A 246 5.15 13.88 3.88
C VAL A 246 5.22 12.81 2.81
N GLY A 247 4.43 11.76 2.93
CA GLY A 247 4.25 10.78 1.86
C GLY A 247 3.46 9.58 2.31
N HIS A 248 3.72 8.43 1.67
CA HIS A 248 2.92 7.21 1.85
C HIS A 248 1.45 7.48 1.59
N GLU A 249 1.19 8.23 0.53
CA GLU A 249 -0.15 8.64 0.12
C GLU A 249 -0.97 7.46 -0.40
N TYR A 250 -2.27 7.53 -0.16
CA TYR A 250 -3.26 6.58 -0.65
C TYR A 250 -4.59 7.30 -0.86
N TRP A 251 -5.41 6.79 -1.76
CA TRP A 251 -6.77 7.28 -1.94
C TRP A 251 -7.70 6.71 -0.86
N MET A 252 -8.57 7.56 -0.32
CA MET A 252 -9.74 7.12 0.43
C MET A 252 -10.83 6.60 -0.51
N ARG A 253 -11.81 5.86 0.03
CA ARG A 253 -12.85 5.18 -0.76
C ARG A 253 -13.74 6.12 -1.57
N ASP A 254 -13.85 7.38 -1.16
CA ASP A 254 -14.61 8.38 -1.90
C ASP A 254 -13.94 8.78 -3.22
N GLY A 255 -12.66 8.46 -3.40
CA GLY A 255 -11.81 8.85 -4.53
C GLY A 255 -11.59 10.35 -4.65
N GLU A 256 -11.85 11.07 -3.57
CA GLU A 256 -11.82 12.53 -3.50
C GLU A 256 -10.80 13.00 -2.47
N ARG A 257 -10.49 12.18 -1.47
CA ARG A 257 -9.50 12.43 -0.43
C ARG A 257 -8.26 11.55 -0.58
N ILE A 258 -7.12 12.14 -0.24
CA ILE A 258 -5.82 11.49 -0.19
C ILE A 258 -5.40 11.48 1.28
N GLY A 259 -5.21 10.28 1.83
CA GLY A 259 -4.61 10.08 3.13
C GLY A 259 -3.09 10.07 3.05
N TYR A 260 -2.43 10.47 4.12
CA TYR A 260 -0.97 10.53 4.22
C TYR A 260 -0.53 10.60 5.68
N HIS A 261 0.78 10.45 5.90
CA HIS A 261 1.42 10.84 7.15
C HIS A 261 2.72 11.58 6.88
N GLY A 262 3.25 12.19 7.93
CA GLY A 262 4.59 12.72 7.89
C GLY A 262 4.99 13.41 9.17
N SER A 263 5.85 14.41 9.05
CA SER A 263 6.34 15.19 10.17
C SER A 263 6.68 16.62 9.75
N LEU A 264 6.52 17.57 10.67
CA LEU A 264 6.81 18.98 10.41
C LEU A 264 8.26 19.40 10.71
N LYS A 265 9.01 18.58 11.47
CA LYS A 265 10.37 18.90 11.95
C LYS A 265 11.37 17.74 11.79
N ASP A 266 10.89 16.59 11.34
CA ASP A 266 11.66 15.45 10.90
C ASP A 266 11.28 15.17 9.45
N PRO A 267 12.20 15.29 8.49
CA PRO A 267 11.98 14.82 7.13
C PRO A 267 11.95 13.27 7.06
N GLN A 268 11.51 12.62 8.13
CA GLN A 268 11.48 11.19 8.36
C GLN A 268 12.78 10.52 7.92
N GLY A 269 13.89 11.02 8.47
CA GLY A 269 15.18 10.36 8.40
C GLY A 269 15.11 9.03 9.16
N ARG A 270 15.80 8.00 8.68
CA ARG A 270 15.99 6.75 9.45
C ARG A 270 16.71 6.97 10.79
N GLU A 271 17.20 8.18 11.03
CA GLU A 271 17.83 8.62 12.25
C GLU A 271 16.83 9.44 13.08
N ARG A 272 16.71 9.08 14.33
CA ARG A 272 15.79 9.71 15.27
C ARG A 272 16.17 11.16 15.54
N VAL A 273 15.19 12.07 15.51
CA VAL A 273 15.35 13.47 15.96
C VAL A 273 14.71 13.71 17.34
N ASP A 274 15.15 14.77 18.04
CA ASP A 274 14.74 15.05 19.43
C ASP A 274 13.28 15.56 19.57
N ASP A 275 12.68 16.12 18.51
CA ASP A 275 11.33 16.72 18.50
C ASP A 275 10.71 16.59 17.08
N PRO A 276 10.26 15.37 16.68
CA PRO A 276 9.85 15.11 15.31
C PRO A 276 8.54 15.78 14.91
N ASP A 277 7.60 16.11 15.80
CA ASP A 277 6.28 16.67 15.42
C ASP A 277 5.57 15.85 14.29
N PRO A 278 5.33 14.53 14.51
CA PRO A 278 4.75 13.63 13.52
C PRO A 278 3.23 13.80 13.42
N PHE A 279 2.66 13.57 12.24
CA PHE A 279 1.24 13.72 11.97
C PHE A 279 0.69 12.66 11.02
N ILE A 280 -0.62 12.44 11.12
CA ILE A 280 -1.44 11.63 10.22
C ILE A 280 -2.64 12.46 9.79
N GLY A 281 -3.13 12.26 8.56
CA GLY A 281 -4.38 12.89 8.15
C GLY A 281 -4.74 12.67 6.69
N SER A 282 -5.56 13.58 6.18
CA SER A 282 -5.92 13.64 4.78
C SER A 282 -6.27 15.07 4.35
N SER A 283 -6.18 15.31 3.05
CA SER A 283 -6.82 16.45 2.37
C SER A 283 -7.58 15.95 1.15
N ARG A 284 -8.43 16.80 0.57
CA ARG A 284 -8.96 16.53 -0.77
C ARG A 284 -7.82 16.54 -1.78
N TYR A 285 -8.05 15.91 -2.93
CA TYR A 285 -7.07 15.83 -4.00
C TYR A 285 -6.54 17.20 -4.45
N ASP A 286 -7.30 18.27 -4.27
CA ASP A 286 -6.96 19.66 -4.60
C ASP A 286 -6.29 20.43 -3.44
N ASP A 287 -5.81 19.69 -2.43
CA ASP A 287 -5.18 20.18 -1.20
C ASP A 287 -6.09 21.07 -0.33
N THR A 288 -7.41 20.92 -0.48
CA THR A 288 -8.40 21.59 0.38
C THR A 288 -8.93 20.68 1.48
N ASP A 289 -9.67 21.24 2.45
CA ASP A 289 -10.37 20.48 3.51
C ASP A 289 -9.46 19.49 4.27
N ARG A 290 -8.29 20.00 4.65
CA ARG A 290 -7.27 19.26 5.39
C ARG A 290 -7.74 18.93 6.81
N ARG A 291 -7.62 17.65 7.19
CA ARG A 291 -7.91 17.13 8.53
C ARG A 291 -6.73 16.29 8.99
N GLU A 292 -6.06 16.72 10.04
CA GLU A 292 -4.85 16.10 10.57
C GLU A 292 -4.89 16.04 12.08
N THR A 293 -4.15 15.11 12.64
CA THR A 293 -3.82 15.04 14.07
C THR A 293 -2.37 14.64 14.25
N ALA A 294 -1.82 14.96 15.41
CA ALA A 294 -0.49 14.50 15.80
C ALA A 294 -0.50 12.98 16.03
N LEU A 295 0.61 12.34 15.66
CA LEU A 295 0.98 11.01 16.14
C LEU A 295 1.81 11.16 17.43
N PRO A 296 1.94 10.12 18.27
CA PRO A 296 2.89 10.15 19.38
C PRO A 296 4.31 10.42 18.89
N ASP A 297 5.12 11.15 19.67
CA ASP A 297 6.52 11.45 19.34
C ASP A 297 7.40 10.19 19.26
N GLU A 298 6.98 9.09 19.89
CA GLU A 298 7.58 7.77 19.76
C GLU A 298 7.35 7.15 18.38
N VAL A 299 6.32 7.57 17.65
CA VAL A 299 6.09 7.13 16.27
C VAL A 299 7.04 7.90 15.36
N TYR A 300 8.29 7.42 15.36
CA TYR A 300 9.33 7.87 14.46
C TYR A 300 9.46 6.88 13.27
N ALA A 301 10.20 7.28 12.25
CA ALA A 301 10.37 6.67 10.92
C ALA A 301 10.05 5.16 10.73
N LEU A 302 9.61 4.82 9.50
CA LEU A 302 9.15 3.49 9.08
C LEU A 302 7.74 3.12 9.57
N THR A 303 6.82 4.09 9.62
CA THR A 303 5.40 3.84 9.88
C THR A 303 4.57 3.93 8.60
N HIS A 304 3.37 3.34 8.62
CA HIS A 304 2.34 3.52 7.62
C HIS A 304 1.00 3.80 8.28
N THR A 305 0.10 4.37 7.48
CA THR A 305 -1.21 4.79 7.93
C THR A 305 -2.23 4.49 6.86
N HIS A 306 -3.48 4.27 7.27
CA HIS A 306 -4.57 4.02 6.34
C HIS A 306 -5.89 4.56 6.89
N ALA A 307 -6.83 4.81 5.99
CA ALA A 307 -8.20 5.20 6.28
C ALA A 307 -9.09 4.94 5.07
N ASN A 308 -10.31 4.45 5.28
CA ASN A 308 -11.30 4.39 4.19
C ASN A 308 -11.94 5.76 3.93
N SER A 309 -11.97 6.61 4.95
CA SER A 309 -12.64 7.90 4.99
C SER A 309 -12.08 8.70 6.18
N PRO A 310 -12.28 10.03 6.26
CA PRO A 310 -11.66 10.85 7.30
C PRO A 310 -12.25 10.61 8.71
N GLU A 311 -13.27 9.77 8.87
CA GLU A 311 -13.91 9.52 10.16
C GLU A 311 -13.09 8.62 11.09
N LEU A 312 -12.27 7.72 10.53
CA LEU A 312 -11.48 6.77 11.31
C LEU A 312 -10.14 6.49 10.62
N LEU A 313 -9.05 6.78 11.32
CA LEU A 313 -7.69 6.56 10.85
C LEU A 313 -7.04 5.41 11.62
N VAL A 314 -6.11 4.70 10.97
CA VAL A 314 -5.23 3.73 11.61
C VAL A 314 -3.76 4.01 11.28
N CYS A 315 -2.88 3.85 12.27
CA CYS A 315 -1.42 3.98 12.15
C CYS A 315 -0.74 2.72 12.66
N ASP A 316 0.35 2.29 12.02
CA ASP A 316 1.15 1.13 12.42
C ASP A 316 1.84 1.30 13.78
N GLY A 317 2.01 2.54 14.26
CA GLY A 317 2.94 2.83 15.34
C GLY A 317 4.39 2.68 14.84
N THR A 318 5.26 2.07 15.66
CA THR A 318 6.67 1.80 15.32
C THR A 318 7.19 0.53 16.00
N PHE A 319 8.21 -0.11 15.41
CA PHE A 319 8.75 -1.39 15.90
C PHE A 319 9.56 -1.29 17.21
N GLU A 320 10.05 -0.10 17.59
CA GLU A 320 10.85 0.03 18.82
C GLU A 320 10.02 0.27 20.07
N GLU A 321 9.06 1.18 20.00
CA GLU A 321 8.35 1.71 21.18
C GLU A 321 6.83 1.56 21.12
N VAL A 322 6.25 1.43 19.91
CA VAL A 322 4.79 1.43 19.72
C VAL A 322 4.36 0.29 18.80
N PRO A 323 4.49 -0.99 19.21
CA PRO A 323 4.19 -2.15 18.38
C PRO A 323 2.68 -2.41 18.26
N HIS A 324 1.92 -1.35 17.97
CA HIS A 324 0.48 -1.30 18.05
C HIS A 324 -0.13 -0.58 16.85
N SER A 325 -1.16 -1.16 16.25
CA SER A 325 -2.08 -0.41 15.40
C SER A 325 -2.86 0.58 16.27
N LEU A 326 -2.74 1.88 15.98
CA LEU A 326 -3.38 2.96 16.72
C LEU A 326 -4.56 3.55 15.93
N LEU A 327 -5.73 3.66 16.55
CA LEU A 327 -6.92 4.28 15.96
C LEU A 327 -7.13 5.72 16.42
N TYR A 328 -7.61 6.55 15.49
CA TYR A 328 -8.05 7.92 15.72
C TYR A 328 -9.44 8.12 15.11
N ARG A 329 -10.35 8.77 15.82
CA ARG A 329 -11.72 9.02 15.37
C ARG A 329 -11.98 10.52 15.24
N TRP A 330 -12.58 10.94 14.13
CA TRP A 330 -12.98 12.34 13.95
C TRP A 330 -14.18 12.70 14.83
N ASP A 331 -14.07 13.79 15.59
CA ASP A 331 -15.19 14.42 16.30
C ASP A 331 -15.67 15.64 15.51
N ASP A 332 -16.89 15.57 14.96
CA ASP A 332 -17.50 16.66 14.20
C ASP A 332 -17.87 17.88 15.07
N GLU A 333 -18.17 17.69 16.37
CA GLU A 333 -18.50 18.78 17.28
C GLU A 333 -17.24 19.56 17.70
N ALA A 334 -16.16 18.84 17.98
CA ALA A 334 -14.87 19.43 18.33
C ALA A 334 -14.09 19.95 17.10
N GLY A 335 -14.28 19.32 15.94
CA GLY A 335 -13.54 19.61 14.71
C GLY A 335 -12.08 19.13 14.78
N GLU A 336 -11.81 18.06 15.52
CA GLU A 336 -10.50 17.45 15.72
C GLU A 336 -10.62 15.92 15.87
N TYR A 337 -9.50 15.20 15.82
CA TYR A 337 -9.49 13.76 16.08
C TYR A 337 -9.32 13.46 17.57
N GLU A 338 -10.06 12.47 18.04
CA GLU A 338 -9.88 11.80 19.33
C GLU A 338 -8.94 10.59 19.18
N GLY A 339 -8.15 10.28 20.22
CA GLY A 339 -7.21 9.16 20.25
C GLY A 339 -5.79 9.59 20.62
N PRO A 340 -4.77 8.73 20.40
CA PRO A 340 -4.87 7.37 19.86
C PRO A 340 -5.44 6.34 20.84
N ARG A 341 -6.09 5.30 20.30
CA ARG A 341 -6.47 4.08 21.03
C ARG A 341 -5.84 2.84 20.42
N ILE A 342 -5.43 1.88 21.24
CA ILE A 342 -4.72 0.66 20.79
C ILE A 342 -5.73 -0.36 20.25
N LEU A 343 -5.59 -0.76 18.99
CA LEU A 343 -6.42 -1.79 18.37
C LEU A 343 -5.79 -3.18 18.42
N ALA A 344 -4.58 -3.34 17.91
CA ALA A 344 -3.93 -4.64 17.75
C ALA A 344 -2.43 -4.54 17.97
N THR A 345 -1.84 -5.58 18.54
CA THR A 345 -0.40 -5.72 18.80
C THR A 345 0.22 -6.56 17.71
N HIS A 346 1.22 -6.02 17.04
CA HIS A 346 1.97 -6.70 15.99
C HIS A 346 3.46 -6.81 16.35
N ASP A 347 4.05 -7.94 15.99
CA ASP A 347 5.48 -8.17 16.08
C ASP A 347 6.13 -7.88 14.73
N TRP A 348 7.06 -6.93 14.70
CA TRP A 348 7.89 -6.55 13.55
C TRP A 348 9.23 -5.97 13.99
N ASP A 349 10.21 -5.97 13.09
CA ASP A 349 11.48 -5.28 13.26
C ASP A 349 11.99 -4.78 11.90
N HIS A 350 13.14 -4.09 11.87
CA HIS A 350 13.78 -3.58 10.65
C HIS A 350 14.11 -4.63 9.56
N ARG A 351 13.97 -5.94 9.84
CA ARG A 351 14.14 -7.06 8.92
C ARG A 351 12.88 -7.90 8.76
N GLY A 352 11.86 -7.65 9.57
CA GLY A 352 10.58 -8.33 9.57
C GLY A 352 9.57 -7.67 8.61
N PRO A 353 8.34 -8.17 8.59
CA PRO A 353 7.28 -7.55 7.81
C PRO A 353 6.91 -6.19 8.39
N HIS A 354 6.65 -5.23 7.51
CA HIS A 354 5.95 -4.01 7.89
C HIS A 354 4.45 -4.32 8.01
N PRO A 355 3.76 -3.95 9.11
CA PRO A 355 2.35 -4.24 9.32
C PRO A 355 1.46 -3.71 8.21
N HIS A 356 1.76 -2.53 7.66
CA HIS A 356 1.00 -1.91 6.58
C HIS A 356 -0.51 -1.91 6.86
N THR A 357 -0.84 -1.56 8.10
CA THR A 357 -2.19 -1.68 8.66
C THR A 357 -3.20 -0.99 7.76
N ARG A 358 -4.27 -1.69 7.38
CA ARG A 358 -5.33 -1.14 6.53
C ARG A 358 -6.71 -1.64 6.91
N PHE A 359 -7.72 -0.81 6.65
CA PHE A 359 -9.12 -1.19 6.89
C PHE A 359 -9.61 -2.17 5.82
N SER A 360 -10.48 -3.09 6.23
CA SER A 360 -11.36 -3.81 5.31
C SER A 360 -12.28 -2.84 4.59
N PRO A 361 -12.85 -3.22 3.44
CA PRO A 361 -13.82 -2.42 2.69
C PRO A 361 -14.91 -1.74 3.53
N ASP A 362 -15.54 -2.49 4.41
CA ASP A 362 -16.62 -2.02 5.26
C ASP A 362 -16.15 -1.28 6.53
N GLY A 363 -14.83 -1.18 6.75
CA GLY A 363 -14.23 -0.58 7.94
C GLY A 363 -14.39 -1.39 9.22
N SER A 364 -14.98 -2.59 9.16
CA SER A 364 -15.24 -3.42 10.35
C SER A 364 -14.01 -4.16 10.86
N HIS A 365 -12.96 -4.27 10.04
CA HIS A 365 -11.72 -4.93 10.39
C HIS A 365 -10.51 -4.14 9.93
N VAL A 366 -9.37 -4.50 10.49
CA VAL A 366 -8.05 -4.01 10.13
C VAL A 366 -7.13 -5.20 9.81
N LEU A 367 -6.64 -5.24 8.58
CA LEU A 367 -5.65 -6.21 8.09
C LEU A 367 -4.23 -5.68 8.37
N PHE A 368 -3.35 -6.56 8.80
CA PHE A 368 -1.93 -6.26 9.00
C PHE A 368 -1.06 -7.52 8.87
N ASP A 369 0.19 -7.32 8.46
CA ASP A 369 1.23 -8.35 8.50
C ASP A 369 1.89 -8.39 9.89
N SER A 370 2.28 -9.58 10.38
CA SER A 370 3.09 -9.70 11.60
C SER A 370 3.92 -10.98 11.66
N ALA A 371 5.10 -10.89 12.28
CA ALA A 371 6.01 -12.01 12.53
C ALA A 371 5.68 -12.84 13.79
N ARG A 372 4.56 -12.54 14.47
CA ARG A 372 4.27 -13.02 15.83
C ARG A 372 4.18 -14.55 16.00
N TYR A 373 3.83 -15.28 14.95
CA TYR A 373 3.58 -16.73 15.07
C TYR A 373 4.87 -17.55 15.14
N ASP A 374 5.71 -17.47 14.10
CA ASP A 374 6.93 -18.26 13.98
C ASP A 374 8.16 -17.44 13.54
N GLY A 375 8.05 -16.11 13.52
CA GLY A 375 9.07 -15.18 13.03
C GLY A 375 8.98 -14.89 11.53
N SER A 376 8.14 -15.61 10.77
CA SER A 376 7.81 -15.28 9.38
C SER A 376 6.55 -14.41 9.30
N SER A 377 6.42 -13.63 8.23
CA SER A 377 5.24 -12.78 8.01
C SER A 377 3.98 -13.61 7.83
N ASN A 378 2.93 -13.32 8.60
CA ASN A 378 1.62 -13.93 8.51
C ASN A 378 0.56 -12.82 8.46
N LEU A 379 -0.60 -13.10 7.87
CA LEU A 379 -1.69 -12.13 7.77
C LEU A 379 -2.61 -12.21 8.99
N TYR A 380 -3.01 -11.07 9.52
CA TYR A 380 -3.92 -10.96 10.66
C TYR A 380 -5.04 -9.97 10.37
N LEU A 381 -6.22 -10.26 10.89
CA LEU A 381 -7.41 -9.43 10.75
C LEU A 381 -7.97 -9.14 12.15
N ALA A 382 -7.83 -7.90 12.60
CA ALA A 382 -8.40 -7.42 13.86
C ALA A 382 -9.81 -6.85 13.63
N GLU A 383 -10.79 -7.30 14.41
CA GLU A 383 -12.12 -6.70 14.47
C GLU A 383 -12.02 -5.30 15.10
N VAL A 384 -12.67 -4.29 14.50
CA VAL A 384 -12.73 -2.92 15.02
C VAL A 384 -13.96 -2.80 15.93
N PRO A 385 -13.79 -2.79 17.27
CA PRO A 385 -14.91 -2.63 18.19
C PRO A 385 -15.35 -1.16 18.29
N ASP A 386 -16.32 -0.88 19.16
CA ASP A 386 -16.66 0.48 19.53
C ASP A 386 -15.40 1.21 20.05
N PHE A 387 -15.15 2.41 19.54
CA PHE A 387 -13.90 3.14 19.79
C PHE A 387 -13.62 3.32 21.28
N GLU A 388 -14.64 3.59 22.09
CA GLU A 388 -14.55 3.78 23.53
C GLU A 388 -14.16 2.51 24.31
N GLU A 389 -14.34 1.32 23.73
CA GLU A 389 -13.95 0.04 24.37
C GLU A 389 -12.45 -0.21 24.27
N LEU A 390 -11.76 0.43 23.32
CA LEU A 390 -10.32 0.29 23.15
C LEU A 390 -9.58 1.11 24.22
N PRO A 391 -8.46 0.61 24.77
CA PRO A 391 -7.66 1.37 25.70
C PRO A 391 -6.97 2.55 25.00
N GLU A 392 -6.89 3.69 25.69
CA GLU A 392 -6.11 4.84 25.26
C GLU A 392 -4.62 4.49 25.28
N TYR A 393 -3.89 4.97 24.27
CA TYR A 393 -2.43 4.93 24.30
C TYR A 393 -1.92 6.16 25.05
N GLU A 394 -1.21 5.92 26.16
CA GLU A 394 -0.51 6.97 26.89
C GLU A 394 0.98 6.91 26.54
N SER A 395 1.52 8.01 26.01
CA SER A 395 2.96 8.15 25.77
C SER A 395 3.71 8.18 27.10
N ASP A 396 4.84 7.47 27.15
CA ASP A 396 5.74 7.46 28.30
C ASP A 396 6.69 8.69 28.31
N ARG A 397 6.62 9.56 27.28
CA ARG A 397 7.43 10.77 27.13
C ARG A 397 6.66 11.99 27.63
N VAL A 398 7.19 12.63 28.69
CA VAL A 398 6.69 13.87 29.29
C VAL A 398 7.40 15.09 28.72
#